data_AF-A0A537VI75-F1
#
_entry.id   AF-A0A537VI75-F1
#
_cell.length_a   1.000
_cell.length_b   1.000
_cell.length_c   1.000
_cell.angle_alpha   90.00
_cell.angle_beta   90.00
_cell.angle_gamma   90.00
#
_symmetry.space_group_name_H-M   'P 1'
#
loop_
_entity.id
_entity.type
_entity.pdbx_description
1 polymer ?
#
loop_
_entity_poly.entity_id
_entity_poly.type
_entity_poly.pdbx_seq_one_letter_code
_entity_poly.pdbx_strand_id
1 'polypeptide(L)'
;VYVSLCAFGHAGPWASRRGFDTVVQTVSGMTIRQAESVPGKTAEPQFYPVSAIDYCTGYLMAFGAMVALARRTQEGGSWLVRISLAQVGKWIVDLGEVPAAALRDIPAEFTASELERWSTVSETPSGRLGHLRPAVQLSETPPYWARPSVPLGYHRPVWP
;
A
#
# COMPACT_ATOMS: atom_id res chain seq x y z
N VAL A 1 15.22 -17.26 2.85
CA VAL A 1 14.85 -15.83 3.01
C VAL A 1 13.69 -15.79 3.97
N TYR A 2 13.79 -14.98 5.02
CA TYR A 2 12.72 -14.80 6.00
C TYR A 2 12.34 -13.32 6.05
N VAL A 3 11.05 -13.03 5.91
CA VAL A 3 10.51 -11.67 5.98
C VAL A 3 9.71 -11.55 7.28
N SER A 4 9.97 -10.51 8.05
CA SER A 4 9.34 -10.25 9.33
C SER A 4 8.76 -8.84 9.37
N LEU A 5 7.51 -8.77 9.80
CA LEU A 5 6.76 -7.52 10.01
C LEU A 5 6.47 -7.34 11.49
N CYS A 6 6.56 -6.10 11.95
CA CYS A 6 6.05 -5.66 13.25
C CYS A 6 5.40 -4.27 13.14
N ALA A 7 4.66 -3.85 14.16
CA ALA A 7 4.03 -2.53 14.14
C ALA A 7 5.04 -1.40 14.37
N PHE A 8 5.89 -1.50 15.39
CA PHE A 8 6.67 -0.35 15.90
C PHE A 8 8.19 -0.56 15.90
N GLY A 9 8.69 -1.59 15.22
CA GLY A 9 10.10 -1.94 15.20
C GLY A 9 10.46 -3.07 16.17
N HIS A 10 11.65 -3.64 16.02
CA HIS A 10 12.13 -4.75 16.85
C HIS A 10 12.92 -4.29 18.09
N ALA A 11 13.03 -2.98 18.28
CA ALA A 11 13.76 -2.35 19.38
C ALA A 11 12.98 -1.14 19.88
N GLY A 12 13.33 -0.67 21.08
CA GLY A 12 12.68 0.46 21.72
C GLY A 12 11.41 0.09 22.49
N PRO A 13 10.79 1.10 23.14
CA PRO A 13 9.77 0.88 24.16
C PRO A 13 8.47 0.26 23.62
N TRP A 14 8.26 0.29 22.31
CA TRP A 14 7.03 -0.18 21.66
C TRP A 14 7.22 -1.49 20.89
N ALA A 15 8.39 -2.14 20.97
CA ALA A 15 8.71 -3.32 20.19
C ALA A 15 7.75 -4.51 20.41
N SER A 16 7.16 -4.62 21.61
CA SER A 16 6.18 -5.65 21.97
C SER A 16 4.72 -5.23 21.72
N ARG A 17 4.47 -4.00 21.26
CA ARG A 17 3.12 -3.49 21.02
C ARG A 17 2.58 -3.98 19.68
N ARG A 18 1.30 -4.34 19.69
CA ARG A 18 0.53 -4.64 18.49
C ARG A 18 0.04 -3.34 17.86
N GLY A 19 -0.13 -3.34 16.55
CA GLY A 19 -0.66 -2.20 15.82
C GLY A 19 -1.20 -2.61 14.46
N PHE A 20 -2.05 -1.75 13.94
CA PHE A 20 -2.55 -1.74 12.58
C PHE A 20 -2.21 -0.36 11.99
N ASP A 21 -2.37 -0.21 10.68
CA ASP A 21 -2.19 1.08 9.99
C ASP A 21 -2.82 2.25 10.74
N THR A 22 -4.11 2.16 11.11
CA THR A 22 -4.82 3.23 11.82
C THR A 22 -4.20 3.56 13.20
N VAL A 23 -3.74 2.55 13.93
CA VAL A 23 -3.05 2.76 15.22
C VAL A 23 -1.76 3.54 14.98
N VAL A 24 -0.98 3.16 13.98
CA VAL A 24 0.27 3.82 13.63
C VAL A 24 0.03 5.25 13.12
N GLN A 25 -0.99 5.47 12.29
CA GLN A 25 -1.37 6.83 11.86
C GLN A 25 -1.71 7.71 13.07
N THR A 26 -2.47 7.19 14.03
CA THR A 26 -2.92 7.93 15.22
C THR A 26 -1.74 8.34 16.09
N VAL A 27 -0.88 7.37 16.46
CA VAL A 27 0.20 7.61 17.42
C VAL A 27 1.42 8.32 16.82
N SER A 28 1.51 8.40 15.49
CA SER A 28 2.57 9.12 14.79
C SER A 28 2.23 10.58 14.48
N GLY A 29 0.99 11.00 14.73
CA GLY A 29 0.50 12.34 14.39
C GLY A 29 0.10 12.52 12.94
N MET A 30 0.12 11.47 12.11
CA MET A 30 -0.34 11.54 10.71
C MET A 30 -1.80 11.99 10.62
N THR A 31 -2.64 11.57 11.56
CA THR A 31 -4.05 11.97 11.56
C THR A 31 -4.28 13.45 11.82
N ILE A 32 -3.41 14.07 12.61
CA ILE A 32 -3.47 15.52 12.88
C ILE A 32 -3.01 16.28 11.62
N ARG A 33 -1.87 15.88 11.04
CA ARG A 33 -1.37 16.49 9.80
C ARG A 33 -2.38 16.41 8.67
N GLN A 34 -3.01 15.25 8.49
CA GLN A 34 -4.07 15.08 7.48
C GLN A 34 -5.23 16.07 7.67
N ALA A 35 -5.61 16.36 8.92
CA ALA A 35 -6.66 17.32 9.21
C ALA A 35 -6.24 18.75 8.86
N GLU A 36 -4.97 19.10 9.11
CA GLU A 36 -4.40 20.42 8.81
C GLU A 36 -4.19 20.66 7.30
N SER A 37 -3.82 19.64 6.54
CA SER A 37 -3.47 19.79 5.11
C SER A 37 -4.67 19.82 4.17
N VAL A 38 -5.87 19.38 4.58
CA VAL A 38 -7.06 19.32 3.70
C VAL A 38 -7.97 20.53 3.92
N PRO A 39 -8.16 21.41 2.91
CA PRO A 39 -9.04 22.57 3.03
C PRO A 39 -10.48 22.18 3.37
N GLY A 40 -11.09 22.93 4.29
CA GLY A 40 -12.52 22.77 4.64
C GLY A 40 -12.86 21.58 5.54
N LYS A 41 -11.87 20.85 6.08
CA LYS A 41 -12.09 19.77 7.05
C LYS A 41 -12.01 20.26 8.51
N THR A 42 -12.65 19.49 9.39
CA THR A 42 -12.75 19.72 10.83
C THR A 42 -11.39 19.67 11.53
N ALA A 43 -11.23 20.37 12.65
CA ALA A 43 -10.02 20.32 13.49
C ALA A 43 -9.78 18.95 14.18
N GLU A 44 -10.64 17.97 13.96
CA GLU A 44 -10.52 16.62 14.52
C GLU A 44 -9.55 15.74 13.72
N PRO A 45 -8.79 14.84 14.37
CA PRO A 45 -7.88 13.92 13.68
C PRO A 45 -8.56 13.16 12.54
N GLN A 46 -7.93 13.15 11.35
CA GLN A 46 -8.45 12.51 10.14
C GLN A 46 -7.54 11.37 9.69
N PHE A 47 -8.07 10.17 9.47
CA PHE A 47 -7.30 9.12 8.82
C PHE A 47 -7.05 9.45 7.34
N TYR A 48 -5.96 8.91 6.79
CA TYR A 48 -5.82 8.85 5.34
C TYR A 48 -6.99 8.07 4.74
N PRO A 49 -7.47 8.44 3.53
CA PRO A 49 -8.59 7.76 2.87
C PRO A 49 -8.24 6.35 2.37
N VAL A 50 -7.04 5.85 2.73
CA VAL A 50 -6.50 4.54 2.36
C VAL A 50 -5.57 4.06 3.48
N SER A 51 -5.45 2.74 3.64
CA SER A 51 -4.46 2.09 4.50
C SER A 51 -3.05 2.15 3.87
N ALA A 52 -2.54 3.38 3.69
CA ALA A 52 -1.30 3.64 2.97
C ALA A 52 -0.11 2.89 3.56
N ILE A 53 -0.04 2.81 4.90
CA ILE A 53 1.05 2.12 5.60
C ILE A 53 0.98 0.62 5.30
N ASP A 54 -0.20 0.00 5.41
CA ASP A 54 -0.36 -1.43 5.13
C ASP A 54 -0.02 -1.76 3.67
N TYR A 55 -0.54 -0.97 2.71
CA TYR A 55 -0.27 -1.17 1.29
C TYR A 55 1.22 -1.03 0.97
N CYS A 56 1.85 0.08 1.36
CA CYS A 56 3.27 0.31 1.13
C CYS A 56 4.14 -0.76 1.82
N THR A 57 3.78 -1.16 3.03
CA THR A 57 4.48 -2.21 3.78
C THR A 57 4.45 -3.54 3.03
N GLY A 58 3.29 -3.93 2.49
CA GLY A 58 3.15 -5.15 1.69
C GLY A 58 4.08 -5.16 0.49
N TYR A 59 4.10 -4.07 -0.29
CA TYR A 59 4.98 -3.93 -1.43
C TYR A 59 6.47 -3.92 -1.04
N LEU A 60 6.84 -3.21 0.03
CA LEU A 60 8.22 -3.18 0.51
C LEU A 60 8.68 -4.54 1.03
N MET A 61 7.79 -5.33 1.65
CA MET A 61 8.08 -6.71 2.04
C MET A 61 8.34 -7.60 0.83
N ALA A 62 7.49 -7.52 -0.20
CA ALA A 62 7.69 -8.27 -1.45
C ALA A 62 8.99 -7.86 -2.15
N PHE A 63 9.26 -6.56 -2.24
CA PHE A 63 10.50 -6.03 -2.80
C PHE A 63 11.73 -6.51 -2.01
N GLY A 64 11.70 -6.40 -0.68
CA GLY A 64 12.77 -6.88 0.18
C GLY A 64 13.01 -8.39 0.04
N ALA A 65 11.95 -9.19 -0.12
CA ALA A 65 12.06 -10.62 -0.39
C ALA A 65 12.77 -10.90 -1.73
N MET A 66 12.42 -10.18 -2.79
CA MET A 66 13.08 -10.29 -4.10
C MET A 66 14.56 -9.91 -4.02
N VAL A 67 14.88 -8.79 -3.36
CA VAL A 67 16.27 -8.36 -3.13
C VAL A 67 17.06 -9.42 -2.36
N ALA A 68 16.48 -9.97 -1.30
CA ALA A 68 17.10 -11.01 -0.49
C ALA A 68 17.30 -12.33 -1.25
N LEU A 69 16.38 -12.69 -2.15
CA LEU A 69 16.53 -13.84 -3.05
C LEU A 69 17.67 -13.60 -4.04
N ALA A 70 17.73 -12.42 -4.67
CA ALA A 70 18.82 -12.06 -5.58
C ALA A 70 20.18 -12.14 -4.87
N ARG A 71 20.31 -11.54 -3.67
CA ARG A 71 21.53 -11.67 -2.85
C ARG A 71 21.87 -13.11 -2.53
N ARG A 72 20.90 -13.93 -2.16
CA ARG A 72 21.13 -15.35 -1.90
C ARG A 72 21.71 -16.08 -3.12
N THR A 73 21.28 -15.74 -4.34
CA THR A 73 21.81 -16.38 -5.56
C THR A 73 23.26 -16.00 -5.86
N GLN A 74 23.70 -14.82 -5.43
CA GLN A 74 25.04 -14.29 -5.71
C GLN A 74 26.03 -14.57 -4.57
N GLU A 75 25.58 -14.42 -3.33
CA GLU A 75 26.41 -14.42 -2.12
C GLU A 75 26.17 -15.68 -1.26
N GLY A 76 25.12 -16.46 -1.54
CA GLY A 76 24.70 -17.59 -0.71
C GLY A 76 24.01 -17.16 0.59
N GLY A 77 23.97 -18.09 1.55
CA GLY A 77 23.49 -17.84 2.91
C GLY A 77 21.98 -17.72 3.10
N SER A 78 21.60 -17.13 4.24
CA SER A 78 20.21 -16.85 4.64
C SER A 78 20.07 -15.37 4.99
N TRP A 79 18.98 -14.77 4.50
CA TRP A 79 18.73 -13.34 4.63
C TRP A 79 17.44 -13.09 5.41
N LEU A 80 17.50 -12.10 6.31
CA LEU A 80 16.39 -11.61 7.11
C LEU A 80 16.00 -10.20 6.65
N VAL A 81 14.76 -10.04 6.21
CA VAL A 81 14.16 -8.74 5.86
C VAL A 81 13.23 -8.34 7.00
N ARG A 82 13.47 -7.18 7.61
CA ARG A 82 12.67 -6.64 8.71
C ARG A 82 12.06 -5.31 8.30
N ILE A 83 10.75 -5.21 8.45
CA ILE A 83 9.99 -3.99 8.17
C ILE A 83 9.09 -3.69 9.37
N SER A 84 8.86 -2.41 9.63
CA SER A 84 7.85 -1.99 10.60
C SER A 84 6.88 -0.97 10.03
N LEU A 85 5.61 -1.08 10.41
CA LEU A 85 4.57 -0.14 9.99
C LEU A 85 4.95 1.31 10.38
N ALA A 86 5.49 1.51 11.58
CA ALA A 86 5.92 2.83 12.04
C ALA A 86 7.05 3.45 11.19
N GLN A 87 8.02 2.64 10.75
CA GLN A 87 9.07 3.12 9.85
C GLN A 87 8.52 3.44 8.45
N VAL A 88 7.57 2.65 7.95
CA VAL A 88 6.89 2.93 6.68
C VAL A 88 6.03 4.19 6.77
N GLY A 89 5.28 4.36 7.86
CA GLY A 89 4.51 5.58 8.12
C GLY A 89 5.40 6.82 8.20
N LYS A 90 6.54 6.74 8.91
CA LYS A 90 7.55 7.79 8.91
C LYS A 90 8.10 8.06 7.51
N TRP A 91 8.43 7.02 6.75
CA TRP A 91 8.93 7.17 5.38
C TRP A 91 7.92 7.89 4.47
N ILE A 92 6.63 7.55 4.56
CA ILE A 92 5.56 8.25 3.84
C ILE A 92 5.53 9.73 4.20
N VAL A 93 5.59 10.05 5.50
CA VAL A 93 5.62 11.43 5.99
C VAL A 93 6.85 12.19 5.50
N ASP A 94 8.01 11.53 5.45
CA ASP A 94 9.27 12.14 5.01
C ASP A 94 9.30 12.44 3.49
N LEU A 95 8.35 11.92 2.69
CA LEU A 95 8.18 12.30 1.28
C LEU A 95 7.69 13.75 1.11
N GLY A 96 7.19 14.35 2.19
CA GLY A 96 6.67 15.72 2.19
C GLY A 96 5.21 15.81 1.75
N GLU A 97 4.70 17.03 1.77
CA GLU A 97 3.31 17.34 1.47
C GLU A 97 3.20 18.10 0.14
N VAL A 98 2.07 17.91 -0.55
CA VAL A 98 1.73 18.73 -1.72
C VAL A 98 1.49 20.16 -1.26
N PRO A 99 2.10 21.18 -1.89
CA PRO A 99 1.91 22.57 -1.48
C PRO A 99 0.42 22.96 -1.50
N ALA A 100 -0.06 23.68 -0.49
CA ALA A 100 -1.46 24.10 -0.39
C ALA A 100 -1.97 24.85 -1.64
N ALA A 101 -1.09 25.58 -2.32
CA ALA A 101 -1.41 26.26 -3.57
C ALA A 101 -1.85 25.32 -4.70
N ALA A 102 -1.33 24.08 -4.71
CA ALA A 102 -1.66 23.03 -5.67
C ALA A 102 -2.91 22.22 -5.25
N LEU A 103 -3.44 22.46 -4.05
CA LEU A 103 -4.68 21.86 -3.57
C LEU A 103 -5.92 22.72 -3.87
N ARG A 104 -5.74 23.86 -4.55
CA ARG A 104 -6.82 24.76 -4.96
C ARG A 104 -7.53 24.21 -6.19
N ASP A 105 -8.85 24.36 -6.20
CA ASP A 105 -9.73 24.02 -7.33
C ASP A 105 -9.62 22.56 -7.81
N ILE A 106 -9.20 21.65 -6.92
CA ILE A 106 -9.23 20.21 -7.20
C ILE A 106 -10.70 19.75 -7.27
N PRO A 107 -11.13 19.11 -8.38
CA PRO A 107 -12.46 18.53 -8.47
C PRO A 107 -12.71 17.54 -7.34
N ALA A 108 -13.90 17.59 -6.74
CA ALA A 108 -14.27 16.67 -5.66
C ALA A 108 -14.33 15.21 -6.12
N GLU A 109 -14.55 14.98 -7.41
CA GLU A 109 -14.73 13.67 -8.02
C GLU A 109 -13.89 13.55 -9.30
N PHE A 110 -13.49 12.33 -9.63
CA PHE A 110 -12.87 12.02 -10.92
C PHE A 110 -13.91 12.08 -12.04
N THR A 111 -13.49 12.53 -13.22
CA THR A 111 -14.32 12.47 -14.43
C THR A 111 -14.51 11.02 -14.89
N ALA A 112 -15.59 10.76 -15.63
CA ALA A 112 -15.81 9.45 -16.24
C ALA A 112 -14.63 9.00 -17.12
N SER A 113 -14.00 9.95 -17.84
CA SER A 113 -12.83 9.68 -18.69
C SER A 113 -11.58 9.28 -17.88
N GLU A 114 -11.40 9.82 -16.67
CA GLU A 114 -10.30 9.45 -15.77
C GLU A 114 -10.50 8.04 -15.23
N LEU A 115 -11.71 7.76 -14.75
CA LEU A 115 -12.08 6.44 -14.26
C LEU A 115 -11.93 5.38 -15.35
N GLU A 116 -12.34 5.67 -16.58
CA GLU A 116 -12.20 4.75 -17.71
C GLU A 116 -10.72 4.46 -18.04
N ARG A 117 -9.84 5.47 -17.98
CA ARG A 117 -8.39 5.27 -18.19
C ARG A 117 -7.79 4.29 -17.19
N TRP A 118 -8.21 4.36 -15.93
CA TRP A 118 -7.70 3.50 -14.85
C TRP A 118 -8.45 2.17 -14.72
N SER A 119 -9.55 2.00 -15.46
CA SER A 119 -10.40 0.81 -15.35
C SER A 119 -10.17 -0.18 -16.49
N THR A 120 -10.51 -1.43 -16.23
CA THR A 120 -10.56 -2.53 -17.19
C THR A 120 -11.76 -3.40 -16.88
N VAL A 121 -12.10 -4.30 -17.80
CA VAL A 121 -13.15 -5.31 -17.61
C VAL A 121 -12.52 -6.69 -17.70
N SER A 122 -12.92 -7.58 -16.80
CA SER A 122 -12.60 -9.01 -16.87
C SER A 122 -13.87 -9.82 -16.98
N GLU A 123 -13.83 -10.88 -17.79
CA GLU A 123 -14.84 -11.94 -17.74
C GLU A 123 -14.61 -12.78 -16.49
N THR A 124 -15.62 -12.90 -15.65
CA THR A 124 -15.57 -13.69 -14.41
C THR A 124 -16.65 -14.78 -14.45
N PRO A 125 -16.55 -15.82 -13.60
CA PRO A 125 -17.62 -16.80 -13.46
C PRO A 125 -18.97 -16.21 -13.04
N SER A 126 -18.96 -15.00 -12.46
CA SER A 126 -20.16 -14.25 -12.06
C SER A 126 -20.61 -13.23 -13.10
N GLY A 127 -20.00 -13.22 -14.30
CA GLY A 127 -20.26 -12.27 -15.38
C GLY A 127 -19.16 -11.21 -15.55
N ARG A 128 -19.47 -10.17 -16.32
CA ARG A 128 -18.54 -9.06 -16.61
C ARG A 128 -18.32 -8.19 -15.39
N LEU A 129 -17.07 -8.01 -14.99
CA LEU A 129 -16.68 -7.18 -13.85
C LEU A 129 -15.78 -6.02 -14.30
N GLY A 130 -16.20 -4.79 -14.02
CA GLY A 130 -15.34 -3.60 -14.15
C GLY A 130 -14.51 -3.39 -12.88
N HIS A 131 -13.21 -3.15 -13.03
CA HIS A 131 -12.29 -2.93 -11.91
C HIS A 131 -11.04 -2.15 -12.35
N LEU A 132 -10.20 -1.75 -11.40
CA LEU A 132 -8.96 -1.02 -11.70
C LEU A 132 -7.91 -1.88 -12.42
N ARG A 133 -7.18 -1.25 -13.32
CA ARG A 133 -5.94 -1.75 -13.96
C ARG A 133 -4.78 -1.77 -12.95
N PRO A 134 -3.71 -2.51 -13.22
CA PRO A 134 -2.47 -2.35 -12.46
C PRO A 134 -1.99 -0.89 -12.53
N ALA A 135 -1.79 -0.27 -11.35
CA ALA A 135 -1.43 1.14 -11.25
C ALA A 135 0.00 1.42 -11.72
N VAL A 136 0.90 0.46 -11.53
CA VAL A 136 2.27 0.52 -12.05
C VAL A 136 2.26 0.08 -13.50
N GLN A 137 3.04 0.73 -14.36
CA GLN A 137 3.27 0.33 -15.75
C GLN A 137 4.77 0.13 -15.94
N LEU A 138 5.17 -1.05 -16.41
CA LEU A 138 6.56 -1.40 -16.65
C LEU A 138 6.77 -1.58 -18.15
N SER A 139 7.80 -0.94 -18.70
CA SER A 139 8.06 -0.93 -20.14
C SER A 139 8.44 -2.30 -20.70
N GLU A 140 9.20 -3.09 -19.93
CA GLU A 140 9.68 -4.42 -20.35
C GLU A 140 8.75 -5.57 -19.92
N THR A 141 8.06 -5.39 -18.79
CA THR A 141 7.18 -6.41 -18.20
C THR A 141 5.80 -5.83 -17.88
N PRO A 142 4.99 -5.49 -18.91
CA PRO A 142 3.70 -4.85 -18.70
C PRO A 142 2.83 -5.66 -17.72
N PRO A 143 2.43 -5.07 -16.58
CA PRO A 143 1.67 -5.80 -15.58
C PRO A 143 0.25 -6.04 -16.04
N TYR A 144 -0.30 -7.20 -15.68
CA TYR A 144 -1.66 -7.60 -16.01
C TYR A 144 -2.25 -8.47 -14.89
N TRP A 145 -3.58 -8.53 -14.85
CA TRP A 145 -4.30 -9.44 -13.96
C TRP A 145 -4.37 -10.82 -14.61
N ALA A 146 -3.51 -11.75 -14.17
CA ALA A 146 -3.47 -13.10 -14.72
C ALA A 146 -4.70 -13.95 -14.34
N ARG A 147 -5.44 -13.55 -13.31
CA ARG A 147 -6.62 -14.26 -12.80
C ARG A 147 -7.75 -13.28 -12.50
N PRO A 148 -9.00 -13.58 -12.90
CA PRO A 148 -10.15 -12.75 -12.55
C PRO A 148 -10.54 -12.95 -11.09
N SER A 149 -11.38 -12.05 -10.58
CA SER A 149 -12.11 -12.28 -9.33
C SER A 149 -13.06 -13.46 -9.49
N VAL A 150 -13.15 -14.31 -8.46
CA VAL A 150 -13.99 -15.52 -8.47
C VAL A 150 -14.73 -15.67 -7.14
N PRO A 151 -15.87 -16.38 -7.09
CA PRO A 151 -16.54 -16.72 -5.85
C PRO A 151 -15.64 -17.51 -4.88
N LEU A 152 -15.96 -17.44 -3.59
CA LEU A 152 -15.30 -18.25 -2.56
C LEU A 152 -15.42 -19.75 -2.90
N GLY A 153 -14.31 -20.48 -2.84
CA GLY A 153 -14.26 -21.92 -3.15
C GLY A 153 -14.20 -22.29 -4.63
N TYR A 154 -14.09 -21.32 -5.55
CA TYR A 154 -14.08 -21.58 -6.99
C TYR A 154 -12.83 -22.34 -7.49
N HIS A 155 -11.65 -22.01 -6.99
CA HIS A 155 -10.40 -22.65 -7.40
C HIS A 155 -10.07 -23.87 -6.55
N ARG A 156 -9.44 -24.88 -7.16
CA ARG A 156 -8.84 -26.00 -6.44
C ARG A 156 -7.70 -25.50 -5.53
N PRO A 157 -7.46 -26.14 -4.38
CA PRO A 157 -6.39 -25.77 -3.45
C PRO A 157 -5.02 -26.23 -3.97
N VAL A 158 -4.60 -25.70 -5.11
CA VAL A 158 -3.29 -25.96 -5.75
C VAL A 158 -2.62 -24.63 -6.06
N TRP A 159 -1.29 -24.61 -6.01
CA TRP A 159 -0.54 -23.43 -6.38
C TRP A 159 -0.70 -23.14 -7.88
N PRO A 160 -0.83 -21.87 -8.27
CA PRO A 160 -0.74 -21.41 -9.65
C PRO A 160 0.48 -21.90 -10.40
#